data_AF-A0A1M6FKL4-F1
#
_entry.id   AF-A0A1M6FKL4-F1
#
_cell.length_a   1.000
_cell.length_b   1.000
_cell.length_c   1.000
_cell.angle_alpha   90.00
_cell.angle_beta   90.00
_cell.angle_gamma   90.00
#
_symmetry.space_group_name_H-M   'P 1'
#
loop_
_entity.id
_entity.type
_entity.pdbx_description
1 polymer ?
#
loop_
_entity_poly.entity_id
_entity_poly.type
_entity_poly.pdbx_seq_one_letter_code
_entity_poly.pdbx_strand_id
1 'polypeptide(L)'
;MSTEPFIGEIKILAFDFAPRYYANCAGQIMSIAQNTALFSLLGTTYGGNGQTTFALPDLRGRMPVGQGTGPGLPSYIMGQTSGSTTATLLTQNMPIHNHAATGINVRIPVTAASEDSAATNNYIGNAVNDTFGPQASATNSLGSPVVSGSTGMAGGSQPFSIVNPYITINYSIALQGIFPSRN
;
A
#
# COMPACT_ATOMS: atom_id res chain seq x y z
N MET A 1 15.69 -36.69 -6.95
CA MET A 1 14.26 -36.34 -6.84
C MET A 1 13.58 -37.49 -6.14
N SER A 2 12.69 -37.26 -5.17
CA SER A 2 11.95 -38.34 -4.47
C SER A 2 11.42 -39.34 -5.49
N THR A 3 11.77 -40.61 -5.34
CA THR A 3 11.39 -41.68 -6.28
C THR A 3 9.87 -41.80 -6.39
N GLU A 4 9.14 -41.42 -5.32
CA GLU A 4 7.71 -41.12 -5.34
C GLU A 4 7.39 -39.89 -4.46
N PRO A 5 6.66 -38.87 -4.95
CA PRO A 5 6.16 -37.77 -4.11
C PRO A 5 4.93 -38.19 -3.31
N PHE A 6 4.56 -37.42 -2.27
CA PHE A 6 3.21 -37.52 -1.71
C PHE A 6 2.19 -36.84 -2.63
N ILE A 7 1.00 -37.41 -2.77
CA ILE A 7 -0.11 -36.75 -3.48
C ILE A 7 -0.42 -35.43 -2.78
N GLY A 8 -0.51 -34.34 -3.55
CA GLY A 8 -0.73 -32.99 -3.02
C GLY A 8 0.54 -32.26 -2.58
N GLU A 9 1.72 -32.88 -2.68
CA GLU A 9 3.00 -32.21 -2.41
C GLU A 9 3.25 -31.08 -3.43
N ILE A 10 3.57 -29.89 -2.94
CA ILE A 10 3.93 -28.73 -3.77
C ILE A 10 5.45 -28.62 -3.86
N LYS A 11 5.96 -28.51 -5.08
CA LYS A 11 7.38 -28.31 -5.40
C LYS A 11 7.58 -26.99 -6.12
N ILE A 12 8.73 -26.40 -5.85
CA ILE A 12 9.24 -25.22 -6.54
C ILE A 12 10.17 -25.70 -7.66
N LEU A 13 9.91 -25.25 -8.89
CA LEU A 13 10.61 -25.69 -10.09
C LEU A 13 11.12 -24.46 -10.86
N ALA A 14 12.37 -24.53 -11.31
CA ALA A 14 13.04 -23.44 -12.04
C ALA A 14 12.67 -23.36 -13.54
N PHE A 15 11.88 -24.31 -14.05
CA PHE A 15 11.41 -24.37 -15.44
C PHE A 15 9.89 -24.11 -15.52
N ASP A 16 9.40 -23.81 -16.71
CA ASP A 16 8.08 -23.21 -16.97
C ASP A 16 6.91 -24.20 -17.12
N PHE A 17 7.18 -25.51 -17.08
CA PHE A 17 6.16 -26.56 -17.23
C PHE A 17 6.01 -27.42 -15.97
N ALA A 18 4.84 -28.03 -15.81
CA ALA A 18 4.62 -29.08 -14.81
C ALA A 18 5.16 -30.42 -15.35
N PRO A 19 6.05 -31.12 -14.63
CA PRO A 19 6.49 -32.45 -15.02
C PRO A 19 5.32 -33.45 -15.08
N ARG A 20 5.56 -34.62 -15.68
CA ARG A 20 4.57 -35.71 -15.68
C ARG A 20 4.12 -36.00 -14.25
N TYR A 21 2.81 -36.16 -14.08
CA TYR A 21 2.13 -36.37 -12.80
C TYR A 21 2.06 -35.15 -11.88
N TYR A 22 2.40 -33.97 -12.37
CA TYR A 22 2.20 -32.70 -11.68
C TYR A 22 1.27 -31.79 -12.47
N ALA A 23 0.75 -30.78 -11.79
CA ALA A 23 0.04 -29.67 -12.38
C ALA A 23 0.53 -28.35 -11.79
N ASN A 24 0.50 -27.27 -12.56
CA ASN A 24 0.87 -25.94 -12.06
C ASN A 24 -0.13 -25.46 -10.98
N CYS A 25 0.36 -24.81 -9.93
CA CYS A 25 -0.47 -24.16 -8.91
C CYS A 25 -1.03 -22.82 -9.44
N ALA A 26 -1.92 -22.90 -10.42
CA ALA A 26 -2.51 -21.76 -11.15
C ALA A 26 -4.04 -21.69 -11.04
N GLY A 27 -4.64 -22.27 -9.99
CA GLY A 27 -6.09 -22.18 -9.75
C GLY A 27 -6.98 -23.01 -10.68
N GLN A 28 -6.41 -23.99 -11.37
CA GLN A 28 -7.14 -24.81 -12.35
C GLN A 28 -8.21 -25.69 -11.68
N ILE A 29 -9.35 -25.84 -12.37
CA ILE A 29 -10.46 -26.70 -11.97
C ILE A 29 -10.20 -28.11 -12.47
N MET A 30 -10.23 -29.07 -11.56
CA MET A 30 -9.92 -30.48 -11.79
C MET A 30 -11.17 -31.33 -11.61
N SER A 31 -11.30 -32.38 -12.45
CA SER A 31 -12.33 -33.39 -12.27
C SER A 31 -12.03 -34.26 -11.06
N ILE A 32 -13.02 -34.41 -10.17
CA ILE A 32 -12.94 -35.32 -9.01
C ILE A 32 -12.80 -36.77 -9.51
N ALA A 33 -13.53 -37.16 -10.54
CA ALA A 33 -13.54 -38.53 -11.07
C ALA A 33 -12.15 -39.00 -11.52
N GLN A 34 -11.30 -38.09 -11.99
CA GLN A 34 -9.94 -38.39 -12.45
C GLN A 34 -8.87 -38.21 -11.36
N ASN A 35 -9.19 -37.52 -10.25
CA ASN A 35 -8.24 -37.15 -9.21
C ASN A 35 -8.81 -37.39 -7.81
N THR A 36 -9.48 -38.53 -7.62
CA THR A 36 -10.20 -38.87 -6.38
C THR A 36 -9.31 -38.82 -5.15
N ALA A 37 -8.08 -39.36 -5.26
CA ALA A 37 -7.09 -39.34 -4.19
C ALA A 37 -6.71 -37.90 -3.80
N LEU A 38 -6.39 -37.04 -4.77
CA LEU A 38 -6.03 -35.65 -4.50
C LEU A 38 -7.22 -34.86 -3.92
N PHE A 39 -8.43 -35.08 -4.44
CA PHE A 39 -9.65 -34.47 -3.89
C PHE A 39 -9.89 -34.85 -2.44
N SER A 40 -9.64 -36.10 -2.04
CA SER A 40 -9.80 -36.53 -0.65
C SER A 40 -8.86 -35.82 0.33
N LEU A 41 -7.77 -35.22 -0.17
CA LEU A 41 -6.81 -34.44 0.61
C LEU A 41 -7.16 -32.95 0.61
N LEU A 42 -7.46 -32.37 -0.55
CA LEU A 42 -7.67 -30.92 -0.70
C LEU A 42 -9.13 -30.48 -0.51
N GLY A 43 -10.09 -31.38 -0.71
CA GLY A 43 -11.51 -31.06 -0.74
C GLY A 43 -11.82 -29.89 -1.68
N THR A 44 -12.60 -28.94 -1.21
CA THR A 44 -12.94 -27.69 -1.91
C THR A 44 -12.19 -26.48 -1.38
N THR A 45 -11.10 -26.68 -0.62
CA THR A 45 -10.36 -25.59 0.05
C THR A 45 -9.94 -24.47 -0.89
N TYR A 46 -9.64 -24.78 -2.15
CA TYR A 46 -9.24 -23.80 -3.16
C TYR A 46 -10.34 -23.46 -4.17
N GLY A 47 -11.54 -24.03 -4.03
CA GLY A 47 -12.69 -23.84 -4.93
C GLY A 47 -13.21 -25.13 -5.60
N GLY A 48 -14.06 -24.94 -6.60
CA GLY A 48 -14.83 -26.00 -7.25
C GLY A 48 -16.16 -26.29 -6.56
N ASN A 49 -16.95 -27.20 -7.12
CA ASN A 49 -18.30 -27.49 -6.63
C ASN A 49 -18.38 -28.63 -5.60
N GLY A 50 -17.28 -29.36 -5.38
CA GLY A 50 -17.21 -30.47 -4.43
C GLY A 50 -18.01 -31.72 -4.81
N GLN A 51 -18.67 -31.72 -5.97
CA GLN A 51 -19.46 -32.84 -6.48
C GLN A 51 -18.80 -33.50 -7.68
N THR A 52 -18.43 -32.71 -8.67
CA THR A 52 -17.75 -33.16 -9.89
C THR A 52 -16.38 -32.54 -10.06
N THR A 53 -16.13 -31.42 -9.37
CA THR A 53 -14.92 -30.61 -9.54
C THR A 53 -14.37 -30.06 -8.21
N PHE A 54 -13.07 -29.84 -8.19
CA PHE A 54 -12.35 -29.10 -7.15
C PHE A 54 -11.27 -28.23 -7.80
N ALA A 55 -10.71 -27.26 -7.08
CA ALA A 55 -9.65 -26.42 -7.60
C ALA A 55 -8.28 -26.75 -6.99
N LEU A 56 -7.21 -26.48 -7.75
CA LEU A 56 -5.84 -26.44 -7.24
C LEU A 56 -5.54 -25.06 -6.62
N PRO A 57 -4.50 -24.92 -5.77
CA PRO A 57 -4.03 -23.62 -5.31
C PRO A 57 -3.67 -22.68 -6.48
N ASP A 58 -3.88 -21.38 -6.30
CA ASP A 58 -3.37 -20.33 -7.21
C ASP A 58 -2.26 -19.54 -6.49
N LEU A 59 -1.01 -19.80 -6.88
CA LEU A 59 0.16 -19.12 -6.31
C LEU A 59 0.70 -18.01 -7.24
N ARG A 60 0.00 -17.67 -8.31
CA ARG A 60 0.42 -16.57 -9.19
C ARG A 60 0.26 -15.24 -8.46
N GLY A 61 1.36 -14.48 -8.41
CA GLY A 61 1.43 -13.19 -7.72
C GLY A 61 1.25 -13.28 -6.20
N ARG A 62 1.42 -14.48 -5.61
CA ARG A 62 1.17 -14.74 -4.19
C ARG A 62 2.36 -15.47 -3.59
N MET A 63 2.65 -15.17 -2.33
CA MET A 63 3.63 -15.89 -1.52
C MET A 63 2.91 -16.93 -0.64
N PRO A 64 3.41 -18.17 -0.52
CA PRO A 64 2.87 -19.13 0.44
C PRO A 64 3.14 -18.68 1.88
N VAL A 65 2.12 -18.77 2.74
CA VAL A 65 2.20 -18.46 4.17
C VAL A 65 1.84 -19.72 4.96
N GLY A 66 2.56 -19.98 6.05
CA GLY A 66 2.26 -21.10 6.93
C GLY A 66 0.89 -20.95 7.60
N GLN A 67 0.08 -22.02 7.57
CA GLN A 67 -1.20 -22.04 8.27
C GLN A 67 -1.03 -22.09 9.80
N GLY A 68 -2.05 -21.68 10.52
CA GLY A 68 -2.15 -21.72 11.98
C GLY A 68 -1.96 -20.36 12.63
N THR A 69 -1.90 -20.38 13.96
CA THR A 69 -1.69 -19.20 14.80
C THR A 69 -0.33 -19.32 15.48
N GLY A 70 0.53 -18.31 15.31
CA GLY A 70 1.80 -18.20 16.04
C GLY A 70 1.70 -17.18 17.19
N PRO A 71 2.57 -17.26 18.23
CA PRO A 71 2.63 -16.25 19.28
C PRO A 71 2.86 -14.85 18.71
N GLY A 72 1.93 -13.93 18.94
CA GLY A 72 2.00 -12.56 18.41
C GLY A 72 1.74 -12.43 16.90
N LEU A 73 1.33 -13.50 16.21
CA LEU A 73 1.00 -13.49 14.79
C LEU A 73 -0.51 -13.65 14.56
N PRO A 74 -1.05 -13.12 13.45
CA PRO A 74 -2.40 -13.43 13.02
C PRO A 74 -2.60 -14.93 12.78
N SER A 75 -3.85 -15.38 12.86
CA SER A 75 -4.23 -16.73 12.46
C SER A 75 -4.41 -16.80 10.95
N TYR A 76 -3.79 -17.80 10.31
CA TYR A 76 -3.93 -18.06 8.87
C TYR A 76 -4.61 -19.41 8.65
N ILE A 77 -5.74 -19.41 7.95
CA ILE A 77 -6.45 -20.65 7.60
C ILE A 77 -6.01 -21.15 6.22
N MET A 78 -5.92 -22.47 6.05
CA MET A 78 -5.57 -23.06 4.75
C MET A 78 -6.58 -22.62 3.67
N GLY A 79 -6.08 -22.23 2.49
CA GLY A 79 -6.89 -21.73 1.38
C GLY A 79 -7.24 -20.24 1.46
N GLN A 80 -6.95 -19.56 2.58
CA GLN A 80 -7.16 -18.12 2.68
C GLN A 80 -6.28 -17.36 1.68
N THR A 81 -6.92 -16.56 0.82
CA THR A 81 -6.22 -15.58 -0.02
C THR A 81 -6.33 -14.20 0.61
N SER A 82 -5.20 -13.56 0.87
CA SER A 82 -5.14 -12.21 1.45
C SER A 82 -3.90 -11.46 0.95
N GLY A 83 -3.80 -10.18 1.31
CA GLY A 83 -2.72 -9.27 0.89
C GLY A 83 -3.07 -8.41 -0.32
N SER A 84 -2.19 -7.43 -0.60
CA SER A 84 -2.25 -6.54 -1.75
C SER A 84 -0.85 -6.39 -2.35
N THR A 85 -0.74 -6.18 -3.66
CA THR A 85 0.54 -5.87 -4.34
C THR A 85 0.82 -4.38 -4.39
N THR A 86 -0.17 -3.53 -4.10
CA THR A 86 -0.05 -2.08 -4.08
C THR A 86 -0.66 -1.48 -2.83
N ALA A 87 -0.11 -0.35 -2.39
CA ALA A 87 -0.72 0.48 -1.35
C ALA A 87 -0.89 1.91 -1.87
N THR A 88 -1.95 2.60 -1.43
CA THR A 88 -2.11 4.04 -1.66
C THR A 88 -1.82 4.75 -0.34
N LEU A 89 -0.85 5.68 -0.35
CA LEU A 89 -0.55 6.48 0.83
C LEU A 89 -1.60 7.60 0.96
N LEU A 90 -2.45 7.50 1.97
CA LEU A 90 -3.42 8.53 2.33
C LEU A 90 -2.85 9.43 3.43
N THR A 91 -3.38 10.64 3.57
CA THR A 91 -2.99 11.57 4.66
C THR A 91 -3.18 10.96 6.05
N GLN A 92 -4.20 10.13 6.23
CA GLN A 92 -4.42 9.36 7.47
C GLN A 92 -3.32 8.33 7.77
N ASN A 93 -2.56 7.91 6.76
CA ASN A 93 -1.53 6.88 6.87
C ASN A 93 -0.12 7.47 6.91
N MET A 94 0.03 8.81 6.92
CA MET A 94 1.32 9.48 7.02
C MET A 94 1.64 9.85 8.47
N PRO A 95 2.91 9.75 8.90
CA PRO A 95 3.35 10.34 10.16
C PRO A 95 3.02 11.83 10.23
N ILE A 96 2.81 12.34 11.45
CA ILE A 96 2.58 13.77 11.66
C ILE A 96 3.78 14.58 11.14
N HIS A 97 3.50 15.53 10.27
CA HIS A 97 4.50 16.42 9.68
C HIS A 97 3.88 17.80 9.45
N ASN A 98 4.73 18.82 9.26
CA ASN A 98 4.30 20.17 8.93
C ASN A 98 5.08 20.71 7.73
N HIS A 99 4.53 21.74 7.10
CA HIS A 99 5.20 22.51 6.07
C HIS A 99 5.38 23.94 6.56
N ALA A 100 6.63 24.39 6.69
CA ALA A 100 6.90 25.77 7.05
C ALA A 100 6.64 26.69 5.85
N ALA A 101 5.75 27.67 6.01
CA ALA A 101 5.56 28.70 5.01
C ALA A 101 6.74 29.68 5.06
N THR A 102 7.65 29.59 4.10
CA THR A 102 8.83 30.46 3.99
C THR A 102 8.64 31.49 2.86
N GLY A 103 9.23 32.68 3.00
CA GLY A 103 9.18 33.72 1.95
C GLY A 103 7.87 34.49 1.83
N ILE A 104 6.97 34.42 2.82
CA ILE A 104 5.77 35.24 2.87
C ILE A 104 6.17 36.72 3.01
N ASN A 105 5.84 37.53 2.00
CA ASN A 105 5.99 38.98 2.05
C ASN A 105 4.61 39.63 2.18
N VAL A 106 4.37 40.34 3.29
CA VAL A 106 3.13 41.10 3.52
C VAL A 106 3.40 42.57 3.24
N ARG A 107 2.63 43.17 2.34
CA ARG A 107 2.63 44.62 2.11
C ARG A 107 1.40 45.23 2.79
N ILE A 108 1.62 46.07 3.79
CA ILE A 108 0.56 46.81 4.48
C ILE A 108 0.52 48.22 3.89
N PRO A 109 -0.55 48.64 3.20
CA PRO A 109 -0.69 50.02 2.75
C PRO A 109 -0.89 50.93 3.97
N VAL A 110 -0.14 52.03 4.02
CA VAL A 110 -0.37 53.10 5.00
C VAL A 110 -1.20 54.17 4.31
N THR A 111 -2.46 54.32 4.72
CA THR A 111 -3.25 55.50 4.38
C THR A 111 -3.24 56.44 5.58
N ALA A 112 -2.81 57.68 5.38
CA ALA A 112 -3.21 58.74 6.31
C ALA A 112 -4.74 58.91 6.18
N ALA A 113 -5.42 59.13 7.29
CA ALA A 113 -6.87 59.32 7.28
C ALA A 113 -7.24 60.42 6.26
N SER A 114 -7.96 60.03 5.20
CA SER A 114 -8.54 60.87 4.14
C SER A 114 -7.72 61.14 2.85
N GLU A 115 -6.68 60.36 2.53
CA GLU A 115 -6.07 60.44 1.18
C GLU A 115 -6.36 59.20 0.32
N ASP A 116 -7.19 59.40 -0.70
CA ASP A 116 -7.53 58.44 -1.74
C ASP A 116 -6.44 58.45 -2.83
N SER A 117 -5.27 57.86 -2.53
CA SER A 117 -4.37 57.21 -3.50
C SER A 117 -3.03 56.84 -2.85
N ALA A 118 -2.77 55.54 -2.72
CA ALA A 118 -1.44 55.04 -2.37
C ALA A 118 -0.48 55.23 -3.56
N ALA A 119 0.63 55.96 -3.38
CA ALA A 119 1.68 56.01 -4.40
C ALA A 119 2.31 54.62 -4.60
N THR A 120 2.50 54.24 -5.88
CA THR A 120 3.09 52.96 -6.25
C THR A 120 4.56 52.88 -5.77
N ASN A 121 4.97 51.77 -5.15
CA ASN A 121 6.33 51.49 -4.66
C ASN A 121 6.82 52.16 -3.35
N ASN A 122 5.93 52.67 -2.49
CA ASN A 122 6.35 53.11 -1.15
C ASN A 122 6.60 51.94 -0.18
N TYR A 123 7.62 52.08 0.67
CA TYR A 123 7.94 51.18 1.79
C TYR A 123 7.80 51.91 3.13
N ILE A 124 7.67 51.17 4.23
CA ILE A 124 7.69 51.76 5.58
C ILE A 124 9.09 52.32 5.83
N GLY A 125 9.21 53.66 5.88
CA GLY A 125 10.43 54.35 6.24
C GLY A 125 10.45 54.68 7.72
N ASN A 126 11.54 54.37 8.40
CA ASN A 126 11.81 54.90 9.74
C ASN A 126 12.32 56.34 9.59
N ALA A 127 11.49 57.34 9.93
CA ALA A 127 11.92 58.73 9.95
C ALA A 127 12.73 58.99 11.22
N VAL A 128 13.98 59.42 11.08
CA VAL A 128 14.85 59.72 12.23
C VAL A 128 14.35 60.95 13.00
N ASN A 129 13.57 61.82 12.36
CA ASN A 129 12.92 62.98 12.96
C ASN A 129 11.52 63.18 12.34
N ASP A 130 10.52 63.49 13.17
CA ASP A 130 9.15 63.78 12.74
C ASP A 130 9.13 65.01 11.82
N THR A 131 8.84 64.80 10.54
CA THR A 131 8.68 65.94 9.63
C THR A 131 7.23 66.44 9.60
N PHE A 132 6.23 65.58 9.86
CA PHE A 132 4.80 65.97 9.77
C PHE A 132 3.82 65.19 10.69
N GLY A 133 4.26 64.60 11.81
CA GLY A 133 3.37 63.86 12.74
C GLY A 133 3.85 63.87 14.20
N PRO A 134 3.01 63.45 15.17
CA PRO A 134 3.43 63.26 16.56
C PRO A 134 4.28 61.99 16.72
N GLN A 135 5.25 62.04 17.64
CA GLN A 135 6.23 60.99 17.94
C GLN A 135 5.58 59.60 17.94
N ALA A 136 6.12 58.70 17.10
CA ALA A 136 5.69 57.31 17.07
C ALA A 136 5.81 56.69 18.47
N SER A 137 4.68 56.42 19.12
CA SER A 137 4.65 55.68 20.38
C SER A 137 4.86 54.21 20.08
N ALA A 138 5.74 53.55 20.85
CA ALA A 138 6.00 52.11 20.77
C ALA A 138 4.74 51.22 21.01
N THR A 139 3.61 51.84 21.35
CA THR A 139 2.29 51.19 21.53
C THR A 139 1.45 51.11 20.25
N ASN A 140 1.84 51.78 19.17
CA ASN A 140 1.09 51.75 17.91
C ASN A 140 1.53 50.52 17.10
N SER A 141 0.79 49.41 17.25
CA SER A 141 0.99 48.22 16.42
C SER A 141 0.28 48.39 15.08
N LEU A 142 1.00 48.23 13.96
CA LEU A 142 0.39 48.02 12.65
C LEU A 142 -0.44 46.75 12.76
N GLY A 143 -1.77 46.86 12.58
CA GLY A 143 -2.75 45.83 12.90
C GLY A 143 -2.24 44.43 12.57
N SER A 144 -1.96 43.64 13.61
CA SER A 144 -1.22 42.38 13.55
C SER A 144 -1.69 41.49 12.40
N PRO A 145 -1.01 41.51 11.23
CA PRO A 145 -1.52 40.79 10.08
C PRO A 145 -1.33 39.30 10.35
N VAL A 146 -2.44 38.59 10.52
CA VAL A 146 -2.41 37.14 10.57
C VAL A 146 -2.30 36.64 9.14
N VAL A 147 -1.13 36.13 8.75
CA VAL A 147 -0.98 35.42 7.49
C VAL A 147 -1.26 33.95 7.73
N SER A 148 -2.37 33.48 7.19
CA SER A 148 -2.72 32.05 7.17
C SER A 148 -2.85 31.58 5.73
N GLY A 149 -2.50 30.31 5.51
CA GLY A 149 -2.59 29.67 4.21
C GLY A 149 -2.31 28.18 4.32
N SER A 150 -2.84 27.39 3.39
CA SER A 150 -2.51 25.98 3.26
C SER A 150 -1.42 25.84 2.19
N THR A 151 -0.43 24.99 2.43
CA THR A 151 0.26 24.38 1.28
C THR A 151 -0.78 23.62 0.47
N GLY A 152 -0.67 23.61 -0.86
CA GLY A 152 -1.60 22.85 -1.72
C GLY A 152 -1.67 21.37 -1.34
N MET A 153 -2.47 20.60 -2.07
CA MET A 153 -2.55 19.15 -1.85
C MET A 153 -1.16 18.51 -1.95
N ALA A 154 -0.74 17.80 -0.91
CA ALA A 154 0.48 17.01 -0.90
C ALA A 154 0.15 15.54 -1.22
N GLY A 155 0.89 14.94 -2.16
CA GLY A 155 0.64 13.59 -2.67
C GLY A 155 -0.35 13.52 -3.82
N GLY A 156 -0.28 12.45 -4.63
CA GLY A 156 -1.13 12.25 -5.81
C GLY A 156 -2.19 11.16 -5.67
N SER A 157 -2.34 10.58 -4.47
CA SER A 157 -3.20 9.41 -4.18
C SER A 157 -3.03 8.25 -5.16
N GLN A 158 -1.86 8.14 -5.80
CA GLN A 158 -1.54 7.06 -6.72
C GLN A 158 -1.07 5.84 -5.92
N PRO A 159 -1.52 4.63 -6.30
CA PRO A 159 -1.00 3.41 -5.71
C PRO A 159 0.47 3.23 -6.08
N PHE A 160 1.27 2.78 -5.13
CA PHE A 160 2.66 2.37 -5.36
C PHE A 160 2.82 0.87 -5.05
N SER A 161 3.79 0.23 -5.71
CA SER A 161 4.10 -1.18 -5.48
C SER A 161 4.66 -1.38 -4.07
N ILE A 162 4.15 -2.37 -3.35
CA ILE A 162 4.67 -2.81 -2.06
C ILE A 162 5.33 -4.20 -2.13
N VAL A 163 5.57 -4.68 -3.36
CA VAL A 163 6.19 -5.98 -3.57
C VAL A 163 7.71 -5.87 -3.38
N ASN A 164 8.27 -6.71 -2.50
CA ASN A 164 9.72 -6.84 -2.35
C ASN A 164 10.35 -7.34 -3.65
N PRO A 165 11.66 -7.13 -3.90
CA PRO A 165 12.35 -7.77 -5.02
C PRO A 165 12.11 -9.28 -5.04
N TYR A 166 11.71 -9.83 -6.19
CA TYR A 166 11.38 -11.24 -6.35
C TYR A 166 11.89 -11.81 -7.67
N ILE A 167 12.08 -13.13 -7.68
CA ILE A 167 12.20 -13.93 -8.90
C ILE A 167 11.00 -14.85 -9.00
N THR A 168 10.36 -14.91 -10.17
CA THR A 168 9.22 -15.78 -10.40
C THR A 168 9.69 -17.14 -10.90
N ILE A 169 9.25 -18.18 -10.22
CA ILE A 169 9.52 -19.58 -10.54
C ILE A 169 8.23 -20.38 -10.40
N ASN A 170 8.21 -21.58 -10.98
CA ASN A 170 6.99 -22.37 -11.08
C ASN A 170 6.71 -23.12 -9.77
N TYR A 171 5.43 -23.15 -9.38
CA TYR A 171 4.94 -24.02 -8.32
C TYR A 171 4.11 -25.13 -8.95
N SER A 172 4.44 -26.38 -8.64
CA SER A 172 3.75 -27.55 -9.18
C SER A 172 3.32 -28.48 -8.06
N ILE A 173 2.08 -28.98 -8.14
CA ILE A 173 1.49 -29.91 -7.18
C ILE A 173 1.43 -31.32 -7.77
N ALA A 174 1.79 -32.33 -6.98
CA ALA A 174 1.73 -33.73 -7.38
C ALA A 174 0.29 -34.22 -7.47
N LEU A 175 -0.12 -34.67 -8.66
CA LEU A 175 -1.43 -35.29 -8.92
C LEU A 175 -1.42 -36.78 -8.59
N GLN A 176 -0.26 -37.44 -8.69
CA GLN A 176 -0.06 -38.87 -8.40
C GLN A 176 1.17 -39.06 -7.52
N GLY A 177 1.18 -40.14 -6.73
CA GLY A 177 2.22 -40.42 -5.75
C GLY A 177 1.72 -41.31 -4.62
N ILE A 178 2.44 -41.31 -3.50
CA ILE A 178 2.05 -42.02 -2.28
C ILE A 178 0.92 -41.23 -1.60
N PHE A 179 -0.14 -41.93 -1.19
CA PHE A 179 -1.18 -41.31 -0.38
C PHE A 179 -0.67 -41.09 1.05
N PRO A 180 -0.71 -39.87 1.61
CA PRO A 180 -0.20 -39.61 2.95
C PRO A 180 -1.15 -40.19 4.02
N SER A 181 -0.63 -41.04 4.90
CA SER A 181 -1.37 -41.55 6.07
C SER A 181 -1.52 -40.47 7.14
N ARG A 182 -2.72 -40.32 7.69
CA ARG A 182 -2.97 -39.46 8.85
C ARG A 182 -2.61 -40.23 10.12
N ASN A 183 -1.86 -39.62 11.02
CA ASN A 183 -1.53 -40.16 12.35
C ASN A 183 -2.64 -39.85 13.36
#